data_AF-A0A5C7S1Q5-F1
#
_entry.id   AF-A0A5C7S1Q5-F1
#
_cell.length_a   1.000
_cell.length_b   1.000
_cell.length_c   1.000
_cell.angle_alpha   90.00
_cell.angle_beta   90.00
_cell.angle_gamma   90.00
#
_symmetry.space_group_name_H-M   'P 1'
#
loop_
_entity.id
_entity.type
_entity.pdbx_description
1 polymer ?
#
loop_
_entity_poly.entity_id
_entity_poly.type
_entity_poly.pdbx_seq_one_letter_code
_entity_poly.pdbx_strand_id
1 'polypeptide(L)'
;MAKGGWILSIDADEILSIQDQTGLRRLLASRAHALEIPIESNGMRWYLPRLFRKKPWTAWRERVHEWVEIRGPVRRTECVAIHNRPDKSGKESAAERDLRLCGAQLREDADHLRAVLYLARALRHTGRYEEAIPLYRRYWRESDFTAGRYTAMLGAAICALLLHDFVSARRFGLTAYRLDTRLAEACCVIGDACLGIGRLDLARTWFRRALEKPLPGREYPYFVDPSSYDALPRQRLGWIEARVHDAPFEVS
;
A
#
# COMPACT_ATOMS: atom_id res chain seq x y z
N MET A 1 -2.84 -36.90 2.60
CA MET A 1 -2.72 -35.69 3.44
C MET A 1 -1.27 -35.48 3.85
N ALA A 2 -0.78 -34.24 3.82
CA ALA A 2 0.57 -33.90 4.28
C ALA A 2 0.75 -34.23 5.77
N LYS A 3 1.82 -34.97 6.10
CA LYS A 3 2.14 -35.42 7.48
C LYS A 3 3.17 -34.52 8.20
N GLY A 4 3.71 -33.51 7.52
CA GLY A 4 4.73 -32.62 8.08
C GLY A 4 4.19 -31.63 9.12
N GLY A 5 5.01 -31.29 10.11
CA GLY A 5 4.69 -30.25 11.11
C GLY A 5 4.76 -28.82 10.59
N TRP A 6 5.19 -28.65 9.33
CA TRP A 6 5.28 -27.39 8.61
C TRP A 6 4.40 -27.45 7.36
N ILE A 7 3.82 -26.31 7.01
CA ILE A 7 3.03 -26.08 5.81
C ILE A 7 3.80 -25.08 4.96
N LEU A 8 4.02 -25.41 3.70
CA LEU A 8 4.45 -24.48 2.66
C LEU A 8 3.20 -24.03 1.90
N SER A 9 2.97 -22.73 1.85
CA SER A 9 1.98 -22.10 0.97
C SER A 9 2.72 -21.53 -0.23
N ILE A 10 2.31 -21.91 -1.42
CA ILE A 10 2.84 -21.39 -2.69
C ILE A 10 1.72 -21.43 -3.72
N ASP A 11 1.67 -20.41 -4.57
CA ASP A 11 0.64 -20.27 -5.60
C ASP A 11 1.05 -21.08 -6.86
N ALA A 12 0.11 -21.36 -7.76
CA ALA A 12 0.36 -22.23 -8.92
C ALA A 12 1.37 -21.64 -9.93
N ASP A 13 1.53 -20.32 -9.92
CA ASP A 13 2.46 -19.54 -10.75
C ASP A 13 3.73 -19.13 -9.99
N GLU A 14 3.96 -19.69 -8.81
CA GLU A 14 5.14 -19.42 -7.99
C GLU A 14 6.15 -20.59 -8.03
N ILE A 15 7.45 -20.25 -8.11
CA ILE A 15 8.55 -21.22 -8.12
C ILE A 15 9.40 -21.01 -6.86
N LEU A 16 9.57 -22.07 -6.07
CA LEU A 16 10.45 -22.07 -4.89
C LEU A 16 11.89 -22.34 -5.29
N SER A 17 12.81 -21.51 -4.82
CA SER A 17 14.26 -21.71 -4.94
C SER A 17 14.89 -21.78 -3.55
N ILE A 18 15.73 -22.78 -3.30
CA ILE A 18 16.45 -22.96 -2.03
C ILE A 18 17.90 -22.53 -2.24
N GLN A 19 18.32 -21.45 -1.60
CA GLN A 19 19.68 -20.91 -1.68
C GLN A 19 20.60 -21.48 -0.59
N ASP A 20 20.07 -21.80 0.58
CA ASP A 20 20.82 -22.39 1.70
C ASP A 20 20.01 -23.47 2.41
N GLN A 21 20.22 -24.72 1.99
CA GLN A 21 19.53 -25.87 2.56
C GLN A 21 19.86 -26.10 4.04
N THR A 22 21.13 -25.88 4.45
CA THR A 22 21.57 -26.12 5.82
C THR A 22 21.03 -25.05 6.76
N GLY A 23 21.06 -23.78 6.36
CA GLY A 23 20.40 -22.68 7.07
C GLY A 23 18.89 -22.89 7.19
N LEU A 24 18.22 -23.28 6.09
CA LEU A 24 16.79 -23.58 6.13
C LEU A 24 16.46 -24.69 7.14
N ARG A 25 17.22 -25.79 7.15
CA ARG A 25 17.04 -26.87 8.14
C ARG A 25 17.21 -26.38 9.58
N ARG A 26 18.20 -25.53 9.86
CA ARG A 26 18.37 -24.91 11.18
C ARG A 26 17.18 -24.04 11.58
N LEU A 27 16.64 -23.26 10.65
CA LEU A 27 15.45 -22.43 10.89
C LEU A 27 14.21 -23.26 11.16
N LEU A 28 14.00 -24.35 10.41
CA LEU A 28 12.89 -25.30 10.61
C LEU A 28 12.95 -26.02 11.97
N ALA A 29 14.17 -26.26 12.47
CA ALA A 29 14.42 -26.85 13.79
C ALA A 29 14.30 -25.82 14.94
N SER A 30 14.27 -24.53 14.62
CA SER A 30 14.20 -23.46 15.63
C SER A 30 12.80 -23.33 16.27
N ARG A 31 12.70 -22.42 17.26
CA ARG A 31 11.42 -22.03 17.89
C ARG A 31 10.53 -21.16 16.99
N ALA A 32 10.92 -20.89 15.74
CA ALA A 32 10.07 -20.17 14.80
C ALA A 32 8.75 -20.93 14.54
N HIS A 33 7.66 -20.18 14.51
CA HIS A 33 6.34 -20.64 14.12
C HIS A 33 6.05 -20.33 12.65
N ALA A 34 6.70 -19.31 12.08
CA ALA A 34 6.66 -19.04 10.66
C ALA A 34 7.99 -18.46 10.16
N LEU A 35 8.27 -18.72 8.90
CA LEU A 35 9.33 -18.10 8.14
C LEU A 35 8.70 -17.16 7.11
N GLU A 36 9.11 -15.89 7.16
CA GLU A 36 8.84 -14.97 6.06
C GLU A 36 9.86 -15.23 4.95
N ILE A 37 9.34 -15.54 3.77
CA ILE A 37 10.13 -15.85 2.58
C ILE A 37 10.06 -14.65 1.64
N PRO A 38 11.18 -14.21 1.04
CA PRO A 38 11.18 -13.21 -0.01
C PRO A 38 10.42 -13.73 -1.23
N ILE A 39 9.45 -12.97 -1.68
CA ILE A 39 8.72 -13.16 -2.93
C ILE A 39 9.19 -12.09 -3.90
N GLU A 40 9.61 -12.53 -5.08
CA GLU A 40 10.06 -11.68 -6.17
C GLU A 40 9.06 -11.74 -7.32
N SER A 41 8.59 -10.57 -7.78
CA SER A 41 7.66 -10.45 -8.90
C SER A 41 7.84 -9.13 -9.62
N ASN A 42 8.08 -9.16 -10.94
CA ASN A 42 8.19 -7.97 -11.79
C ASN A 42 9.09 -6.86 -11.22
N GLY A 43 10.26 -7.24 -10.68
CA GLY A 43 11.22 -6.30 -10.08
C GLY A 43 10.88 -5.82 -8.66
N MET A 44 9.72 -6.21 -8.13
CA MET A 44 9.34 -5.97 -6.74
C MET A 44 9.73 -7.16 -5.85
N ARG A 45 10.13 -6.86 -4.61
CA ARG A 45 10.50 -7.86 -3.62
C ARG A 45 9.87 -7.55 -2.27
N TRP A 46 9.11 -8.49 -1.72
CA TRP A 46 8.46 -8.36 -0.41
C TRP A 46 8.53 -9.68 0.36
N TYR A 47 8.22 -9.65 1.65
CA TYR A 47 8.30 -10.81 2.52
C TYR A 47 6.90 -11.16 3.02
N LEU A 48 6.52 -12.43 2.89
CA LEU A 48 5.30 -12.95 3.49
C LEU A 48 5.58 -14.26 4.22
N PRO A 49 4.83 -14.55 5.29
CA PRO A 49 4.84 -15.87 5.89
C PRO A 49 4.34 -16.92 4.90
N ARG A 50 5.26 -17.64 4.26
CA ARG A 50 4.94 -18.70 3.28
C ARG A 50 5.27 -20.09 3.78
N LEU A 51 6.03 -20.20 4.87
CA LEU A 51 6.31 -21.47 5.52
C LEU A 51 6.03 -21.37 7.02
N PHE A 52 5.06 -22.12 7.52
CA PHE A 52 4.56 -21.96 8.90
C PHE A 52 4.17 -23.29 9.53
N ARG A 53 4.26 -23.38 10.86
CA ARG A 53 3.92 -24.60 11.60
C ARG A 53 2.43 -24.85 11.53
N LYS A 54 2.06 -26.13 11.38
CA LYS A 54 0.67 -26.57 11.53
C LYS A 54 0.28 -26.49 13.01
N LYS A 55 -0.50 -25.49 13.38
CA LYS A 55 -1.04 -25.29 14.74
C LYS A 55 -2.57 -25.20 14.70
N PRO A 56 -3.28 -25.42 15.82
CA PRO A 56 -4.74 -25.34 15.86
C PRO A 56 -5.31 -23.97 15.44
N TRP A 57 -4.54 -22.90 15.60
CA TRP A 57 -4.92 -21.53 15.22
C TRP A 57 -4.42 -21.12 13.83
N THR A 58 -3.69 -21.98 13.11
CA THR A 58 -3.20 -21.68 11.76
C THR A 58 -4.39 -21.72 10.80
N ALA A 59 -5.01 -20.57 10.60
CA ALA A 59 -6.19 -20.41 9.74
C ALA A 59 -5.99 -19.26 8.77
N TRP A 60 -6.49 -19.42 7.55
CA TRP A 60 -6.61 -18.32 6.60
C TRP A 60 -7.74 -17.39 7.04
N ARG A 61 -7.48 -16.09 6.90
CA ARG A 61 -8.38 -15.00 7.25
C ARG A 61 -8.61 -14.17 6.00
N GLU A 62 -9.80 -13.56 5.93
CA GLU A 62 -10.25 -12.68 4.84
C GLU A 62 -10.54 -13.40 3.52
N ARG A 63 -11.35 -12.77 2.66
CA ARG A 63 -11.60 -13.24 1.28
C ARG A 63 -10.73 -12.55 0.24
N VAL A 64 -10.20 -11.37 0.60
CA VAL A 64 -9.36 -10.53 -0.25
C VAL A 64 -8.13 -10.17 0.57
N HIS A 65 -6.97 -10.23 -0.08
CA HIS A 65 -5.68 -10.12 0.61
C HIS A 65 -5.64 -11.04 1.82
N GLU A 66 -5.87 -12.33 1.55
CA GLU A 66 -5.86 -13.39 2.55
C GLU A 66 -4.55 -13.40 3.32
N TRP A 67 -4.63 -13.68 4.61
CA TRP A 67 -3.45 -13.83 5.45
C TRP A 67 -3.63 -15.02 6.39
N VAL A 68 -2.53 -15.67 6.72
CA VAL A 68 -2.54 -16.78 7.67
C VAL A 68 -2.32 -16.25 9.09
N GLU A 69 -3.19 -16.64 10.02
CA GLU A 69 -3.02 -16.31 11.42
C GLU A 69 -1.84 -17.08 12.01
N ILE A 70 -0.81 -16.34 12.44
CA ILE A 70 0.39 -16.89 13.06
C ILE A 70 0.53 -16.29 14.45
N ARG A 71 0.43 -17.15 15.46
CA ARG A 71 0.71 -16.79 16.86
C ARG A 71 2.07 -17.35 17.25
N GLY A 72 3.04 -16.48 17.52
CA GLY A 72 4.37 -16.85 17.98
C GLY A 72 5.51 -16.30 17.12
N PRO A 73 6.76 -16.76 17.35
CA PRO A 73 7.93 -16.14 16.75
C PRO A 73 7.94 -16.30 15.23
N VAL A 74 8.02 -15.19 14.50
CA VAL A 74 8.23 -15.16 13.06
C VAL A 74 9.70 -14.84 12.79
N ARG A 75 10.28 -15.44 11.75
CA ARG A 75 11.66 -15.19 11.32
C ARG A 75 11.70 -14.93 9.83
N ARG A 76 12.30 -13.83 9.42
CA ARG A 76 12.64 -13.59 8.03
C ARG A 76 13.86 -14.43 7.64
N THR A 77 13.90 -14.93 6.41
CA THR A 77 15.02 -15.74 5.91
C THR A 77 15.36 -15.41 4.46
N GLU A 78 16.64 -15.58 4.12
CA GLU A 78 17.19 -15.53 2.76
C GLU A 78 17.59 -16.94 2.25
N CYS A 79 17.39 -17.98 3.06
CA CYS A 79 17.77 -19.35 2.72
C CYS A 79 16.88 -19.96 1.62
N VAL A 80 15.73 -19.33 1.36
CA VAL A 80 14.71 -19.72 0.39
C VAL A 80 14.12 -18.45 -0.23
N ALA A 81 13.75 -18.50 -1.50
CA ALA A 81 13.01 -17.44 -2.19
C ALA A 81 11.88 -18.03 -3.04
N ILE A 82 10.85 -17.22 -3.27
CA ILE A 82 9.76 -17.54 -4.18
C ILE A 82 9.83 -16.57 -5.35
N HIS A 83 9.85 -17.11 -6.57
CA HIS A 83 9.77 -16.32 -7.80
C HIS A 83 8.37 -16.46 -8.37
N ASN A 84 7.60 -15.38 -8.32
CA ASN A 84 6.26 -15.34 -8.88
C ASN A 84 6.33 -15.05 -10.39
N ARG A 85 5.72 -15.92 -11.19
CA ARG A 85 5.68 -15.87 -12.66
C ARG A 85 4.23 -15.74 -13.13
N PRO A 86 3.55 -14.61 -12.82
CA PRO A 86 2.13 -14.50 -13.09
C PRO A 86 1.86 -14.44 -14.59
N ASP A 87 1.09 -15.40 -15.09
CA ASP A 87 0.43 -15.28 -16.39
C ASP A 87 -0.97 -14.67 -16.17
N LYS A 88 -1.13 -13.42 -16.61
CA LYS A 88 -2.39 -12.67 -16.51
C LYS A 88 -3.19 -12.69 -17.80
N SER A 89 -2.71 -13.39 -18.84
CA SER A 89 -3.43 -13.49 -20.11
C SER A 89 -4.82 -14.09 -19.90
N GLY A 90 -5.85 -13.39 -20.36
CA GLY A 90 -7.25 -13.82 -20.25
C GLY A 90 -7.83 -13.87 -18.82
N LYS A 91 -7.12 -13.35 -17.81
CA LYS A 91 -7.61 -13.32 -16.42
C LYS A 91 -8.26 -11.98 -16.06
N GLU A 92 -9.28 -12.05 -15.22
CA GLU A 92 -9.87 -10.88 -14.55
C GLU A 92 -8.77 -10.06 -13.85
N SER A 93 -8.86 -8.73 -13.91
CA SER A 93 -7.88 -7.90 -13.20
C SER A 93 -8.05 -8.04 -11.69
N ALA A 94 -6.98 -7.81 -10.93
CA ALA A 94 -7.05 -7.84 -9.47
C ALA A 94 -8.09 -6.85 -8.92
N ALA A 95 -8.23 -5.68 -9.56
CA ALA A 95 -9.19 -4.66 -9.13
C ALA A 95 -10.64 -5.11 -9.36
N GLU A 96 -10.97 -5.71 -10.50
CA GLU A 96 -12.31 -6.25 -10.77
C GLU A 96 -12.67 -7.39 -9.82
N ARG A 97 -11.70 -8.29 -9.57
CA ARG A 97 -11.87 -9.35 -8.57
C ARG A 97 -12.14 -8.78 -7.19
N ASP A 98 -11.37 -7.79 -6.76
CA ASP A 98 -11.53 -7.15 -5.45
C ASP A 98 -12.87 -6.42 -5.32
N LEU A 99 -13.34 -5.75 -6.38
CA LEU A 99 -14.68 -5.13 -6.41
C LEU A 99 -15.77 -6.19 -6.13
N ARG A 100 -15.70 -7.32 -6.86
CA ARG A 100 -16.69 -8.39 -6.74
C ARG A 100 -16.67 -9.05 -5.37
N LEU A 101 -15.48 -9.40 -4.87
CA LEU A 101 -15.33 -10.10 -3.59
C LEU A 101 -15.63 -9.20 -2.39
N CYS A 102 -15.12 -7.96 -2.36
CA CYS A 102 -15.44 -7.03 -1.28
C CYS A 102 -16.91 -6.62 -1.29
N GLY A 103 -17.50 -6.43 -2.48
CA GLY A 103 -18.93 -6.16 -2.63
C GLY A 103 -19.80 -7.30 -2.10
N ALA A 104 -19.41 -8.56 -2.35
CA ALA A 104 -20.09 -9.72 -1.75
C ALA A 104 -19.92 -9.76 -0.22
N GLN A 105 -18.71 -9.55 0.29
CA GLN A 105 -18.43 -9.51 1.72
C GLN A 105 -19.30 -8.46 2.44
N LEU A 106 -19.46 -7.26 1.87
CA LEU A 106 -20.23 -6.18 2.47
C LEU A 106 -21.76 -6.37 2.38
N ARG A 107 -22.25 -7.25 1.50
CA ARG A 107 -23.66 -7.65 1.50
C ARG A 107 -23.98 -8.63 2.64
N GLU A 108 -22.99 -9.42 3.04
CA GLU A 108 -23.12 -10.38 4.14
C GLU A 108 -22.84 -9.73 5.50
N ASP A 109 -21.84 -8.86 5.56
CA ASP A 109 -21.43 -8.12 6.74
C ASP A 109 -21.11 -6.67 6.34
N ALA A 110 -22.10 -5.79 6.51
CA ALA A 110 -21.99 -4.38 6.14
C ALA A 110 -20.95 -3.61 6.96
N ASP A 111 -20.56 -4.12 8.14
CA ASP A 111 -19.63 -3.49 9.07
C ASP A 111 -18.20 -4.04 8.93
N HIS A 112 -17.96 -4.88 7.93
CA HIS A 112 -16.65 -5.43 7.64
C HIS A 112 -15.68 -4.36 7.10
N LEU A 113 -15.10 -3.56 7.99
CA LEU A 113 -14.27 -2.38 7.65
C LEU A 113 -13.12 -2.69 6.72
N ARG A 114 -12.48 -3.86 6.84
CA ARG A 114 -11.40 -4.24 5.92
C ARG A 114 -11.90 -4.38 4.48
N ALA A 115 -13.12 -4.87 4.28
CA ALA A 115 -13.73 -4.94 2.96
C ALA A 115 -14.15 -3.55 2.47
N VAL A 116 -14.57 -2.63 3.36
CA VAL A 116 -14.79 -1.21 3.03
C VAL A 116 -13.54 -0.58 2.45
N LEU A 117 -12.37 -0.76 3.10
CA LEU A 117 -11.10 -0.19 2.63
C LEU A 117 -10.67 -0.76 1.27
N TYR A 118 -10.75 -2.08 1.10
CA TYR A 118 -10.34 -2.71 -0.16
C TYR A 118 -11.33 -2.47 -1.29
N LEU A 119 -12.62 -2.36 -1.02
CA LEU A 119 -13.59 -1.91 -2.01
C LEU A 119 -13.26 -0.49 -2.48
N ALA A 120 -13.01 0.45 -1.56
CA ALA A 120 -12.60 1.81 -1.90
C ALA A 120 -11.32 1.83 -2.76
N ARG A 121 -10.35 0.99 -2.42
CA ARG A 121 -9.12 0.82 -3.20
C ARG A 121 -9.44 0.30 -4.60
N ALA A 122 -10.23 -0.75 -4.73
CA ALA A 122 -10.57 -1.34 -6.02
C ALA A 122 -11.35 -0.36 -6.93
N LEU A 123 -12.28 0.42 -6.36
CA LEU A 123 -12.98 1.51 -7.04
C LEU A 123 -12.01 2.57 -7.57
N ARG A 124 -11.04 2.99 -6.74
CA ARG A 124 -9.98 3.92 -7.19
C ARG A 124 -9.16 3.35 -8.35
N HIS A 125 -8.78 2.08 -8.30
CA HIS A 125 -7.97 1.46 -9.37
C HIS A 125 -8.75 1.27 -10.67
N THR A 126 -10.09 1.28 -10.61
CA THR A 126 -11.00 1.20 -11.76
C THR A 126 -11.55 2.56 -12.19
N GLY A 127 -11.05 3.66 -11.63
CA GLY A 127 -11.44 5.02 -12.02
C GLY A 127 -12.74 5.53 -11.39
N ARG A 128 -13.39 4.75 -10.52
CA ARG A 128 -14.66 5.10 -9.85
C ARG A 128 -14.43 5.93 -8.60
N TYR A 129 -13.86 7.13 -8.77
CA TYR A 129 -13.33 7.94 -7.69
C TYR A 129 -14.41 8.49 -6.75
N GLU A 130 -15.54 8.94 -7.28
CA GLU A 130 -16.69 9.48 -6.55
C GLU A 130 -17.26 8.45 -5.57
N GLU A 131 -17.28 7.18 -5.98
CA GLU A 131 -17.75 6.06 -5.16
C GLU A 131 -16.72 5.62 -4.11
N ALA A 132 -15.42 5.77 -4.41
CA ALA A 132 -14.35 5.41 -3.49
C ALA A 132 -14.26 6.35 -2.27
N ILE A 133 -14.44 7.66 -2.47
CA ILE A 133 -14.31 8.69 -1.42
C ILE A 133 -15.19 8.42 -0.18
N PRO A 134 -16.52 8.17 -0.28
CA PRO A 134 -17.34 7.92 0.89
C PRO A 134 -16.93 6.67 1.66
N LEU A 135 -16.46 5.62 0.98
CA LEU A 135 -15.97 4.40 1.62
C LEU A 135 -14.66 4.65 2.37
N TYR A 136 -13.72 5.40 1.79
CA TYR A 136 -12.51 5.83 2.50
C TYR A 136 -12.84 6.66 3.74
N ARG A 137 -13.80 7.59 3.63
CA ARG A 137 -14.27 8.40 4.76
C ARG A 137 -14.98 7.59 5.83
N ARG A 138 -15.71 6.54 5.44
CA ARG A 138 -16.31 5.58 6.36
C ARG A 138 -15.23 4.85 7.15
N TYR A 139 -14.30 4.20 6.45
CA TYR A 139 -13.19 3.50 7.07
C TYR A 139 -12.39 4.39 8.03
N TRP A 140 -12.06 5.62 7.63
CA TRP A 140 -11.31 6.54 8.48
C TRP A 140 -12.02 6.93 9.80
N ARG A 141 -13.36 6.98 9.80
CA ARG A 141 -14.17 7.29 10.98
C ARG A 141 -14.32 6.09 11.91
N GLU A 142 -14.52 4.91 11.33
CA GLU A 142 -14.94 3.70 12.06
C GLU A 142 -13.76 2.80 12.45
N SER A 143 -12.62 2.90 11.78
CA SER A 143 -11.44 2.08 12.08
C SER A 143 -10.58 2.71 13.17
N ASP A 144 -10.14 1.87 14.11
CA ASP A 144 -9.16 2.23 15.13
C ASP A 144 -7.72 2.02 14.66
N PHE A 145 -7.55 1.36 13.50
CA PHE A 145 -6.24 1.04 12.96
C PHE A 145 -5.63 2.25 12.27
N THR A 146 -4.76 2.99 12.99
CA THR A 146 -4.09 4.20 12.52
C THR A 146 -3.52 4.07 11.11
N ALA A 147 -2.87 2.94 10.82
CA ALA A 147 -2.25 2.78 9.52
C ALA A 147 -3.28 2.68 8.37
N GLY A 148 -4.35 1.93 8.58
CA GLY A 148 -5.47 1.92 7.64
C GLY A 148 -6.12 3.29 7.48
N ARG A 149 -6.26 4.06 8.57
CA ARG A 149 -6.85 5.41 8.54
C ARG A 149 -6.04 6.36 7.68
N TYR A 150 -4.71 6.32 7.77
CA TYR A 150 -3.83 7.10 6.89
C TYR A 150 -4.00 6.67 5.44
N THR A 151 -3.94 5.37 5.15
CA THR A 151 -4.14 4.84 3.79
C THR A 151 -5.49 5.27 3.21
N ALA A 152 -6.54 5.29 4.02
CA ALA A 152 -7.85 5.73 3.59
C ALA A 152 -7.88 7.22 3.23
N MET A 153 -7.29 8.10 4.05
CA MET A 153 -7.28 9.54 3.78
C MET A 153 -6.35 9.93 2.65
N LEU A 154 -5.22 9.25 2.49
CA LEU A 154 -4.39 9.40 1.30
C LEU A 154 -5.16 8.95 0.05
N GLY A 155 -5.88 7.82 0.12
CA GLY A 155 -6.73 7.33 -0.95
C GLY A 155 -7.82 8.31 -1.35
N ALA A 156 -8.54 8.89 -0.39
CA ALA A 156 -9.55 9.92 -0.63
C ALA A 156 -8.94 11.20 -1.24
N ALA A 157 -7.75 11.60 -0.78
CA ALA A 157 -7.05 12.76 -1.31
C ALA A 157 -6.66 12.56 -2.80
N ILE A 158 -6.15 11.39 -3.15
CA ILE A 158 -5.83 11.01 -4.54
C ILE A 158 -7.10 11.00 -5.41
N CYS A 159 -8.19 10.39 -4.93
CA CYS A 159 -9.46 10.40 -5.67
C CYS A 159 -9.95 11.83 -5.93
N ALA A 160 -9.95 12.70 -4.91
CA ALA A 160 -10.36 14.09 -5.07
C ALA A 160 -9.43 14.87 -6.02
N LEU A 161 -8.13 14.59 -6.00
CA LEU A 161 -7.16 15.20 -6.92
C LEU A 161 -7.45 14.82 -8.37
N LEU A 162 -7.75 13.55 -8.63
CA LEU A 162 -8.09 13.02 -9.95
C LEU A 162 -9.44 13.53 -10.47
N LEU A 163 -10.34 13.93 -9.57
CA LEU A 163 -11.59 14.62 -9.87
C LEU A 163 -11.44 16.14 -10.01
N HIS A 164 -10.22 16.68 -9.91
CA HIS A 164 -9.94 18.11 -9.87
C HIS A 164 -10.64 18.88 -8.73
N ASP A 165 -11.16 18.19 -7.70
CA ASP A 165 -11.60 18.79 -6.44
C ASP A 165 -10.38 19.05 -5.55
N PHE A 166 -9.60 20.05 -5.93
CA PHE A 166 -8.34 20.37 -5.25
C PHE A 166 -8.54 20.82 -3.80
N VAL A 167 -9.69 21.41 -3.48
CA VAL A 167 -10.01 21.84 -2.11
C VAL A 167 -10.18 20.62 -1.21
N SER A 168 -10.96 19.61 -1.63
CA SER A 168 -11.08 18.36 -0.89
C SER A 168 -9.80 17.56 -0.89
N ALA A 169 -9.07 17.50 -2.01
CA ALA A 169 -7.77 16.81 -2.10
C ALA A 169 -6.79 17.35 -1.04
N ARG A 170 -6.67 18.68 -0.94
CA ARG A 170 -5.86 19.34 0.09
C ARG A 170 -6.34 19.01 1.49
N ARG A 171 -7.65 19.05 1.76
CA ARG A 171 -8.23 18.75 3.07
C ARG A 171 -7.98 17.30 3.50
N PHE A 172 -8.20 16.33 2.61
CA PHE A 172 -7.94 14.91 2.89
C PHE A 172 -6.44 14.65 3.04
N GLY A 173 -5.60 15.24 2.19
CA GLY A 173 -4.15 15.16 2.30
C GLY A 173 -3.64 15.69 3.64
N LEU A 174 -4.13 16.85 4.10
CA LEU A 174 -3.80 17.39 5.43
C LEU A 174 -4.25 16.47 6.57
N THR A 175 -5.38 15.78 6.40
CA THR A 175 -5.86 14.79 7.38
C THR A 175 -4.92 13.58 7.42
N ALA A 176 -4.50 13.06 6.26
CA ALA A 176 -3.50 11.99 6.17
C ALA A 176 -2.16 12.43 6.81
N TYR A 177 -1.67 13.62 6.48
CA TYR A 177 -0.43 14.16 7.04
C TYR A 177 -0.46 14.26 8.57
N ARG A 178 -1.60 14.62 9.18
CA ARG A 178 -1.75 14.65 10.63
C ARG A 178 -1.77 13.28 11.29
N LEU A 179 -2.18 12.23 10.56
CA LEU A 179 -2.16 10.85 11.06
C LEU A 179 -0.74 10.29 11.10
N ASP A 180 0.10 10.64 10.12
CA ASP A 180 1.52 10.35 10.17
C ASP A 180 2.34 11.42 9.44
N THR A 181 2.99 12.29 10.21
CA THR A 181 3.77 13.41 9.69
C THR A 181 5.11 12.98 9.09
N ARG A 182 5.50 11.71 9.22
CA ARG A 182 6.77 11.17 8.71
C ARG A 182 6.69 10.79 7.23
N LEU A 183 5.49 10.62 6.68
CA LEU A 183 5.24 10.14 5.33
C LEU A 183 5.23 11.25 4.27
N ALA A 184 5.83 10.99 3.11
CA ALA A 184 6.00 11.98 2.05
C ALA A 184 4.83 12.03 1.07
N GLU A 185 4.10 10.92 0.90
CA GLU A 185 3.00 10.79 -0.05
C GLU A 185 1.91 11.84 0.21
N ALA A 186 1.57 12.07 1.49
CA ALA A 186 0.62 13.10 1.86
C ALA A 186 1.13 14.51 1.50
N CYS A 187 2.43 14.78 1.65
CA CYS A 187 3.02 16.06 1.23
C CYS A 187 2.93 16.25 -0.29
N CYS A 188 3.21 15.21 -1.07
CA CYS A 188 3.09 15.25 -2.54
C CYS A 188 1.66 15.54 -2.99
N VAL A 189 0.66 14.83 -2.47
CA VAL A 189 -0.75 15.06 -2.82
C VAL A 189 -1.23 16.45 -2.41
N ILE A 190 -0.80 16.96 -1.24
CA ILE A 190 -1.10 18.34 -0.84
C ILE A 190 -0.44 19.34 -1.79
N GLY A 191 0.81 19.09 -2.20
CA GLY A 191 1.54 19.90 -3.17
C GLY A 191 0.82 19.98 -4.52
N ASP A 192 0.41 18.83 -5.07
CA ASP A 192 -0.36 18.76 -6.32
C ASP A 192 -1.72 19.47 -6.20
N ALA A 193 -2.41 19.33 -5.07
CA ALA A 193 -3.64 20.05 -4.82
C ALA A 193 -3.42 21.58 -4.78
N CYS A 194 -2.32 22.04 -4.15
CA CYS A 194 -1.97 23.46 -4.15
C CYS A 194 -1.63 23.99 -5.56
N LEU A 195 -0.99 23.17 -6.41
CA LEU A 195 -0.79 23.50 -7.83
C LEU A 195 -2.12 23.70 -8.55
N GLY A 196 -3.07 22.78 -8.37
CA GLY A 196 -4.41 22.89 -8.98
C GLY A 196 -5.20 24.12 -8.51
N ILE A 197 -4.94 24.61 -7.30
CA ILE A 197 -5.53 25.85 -6.75
C ILE A 197 -4.79 27.12 -7.26
N GLY A 198 -3.65 26.98 -7.94
CA GLY A 198 -2.81 28.10 -8.37
C GLY A 198 -1.91 28.67 -7.28
N ARG A 199 -1.75 27.98 -6.15
CA ARG A 199 -0.91 28.39 -5.02
C ARG A 199 0.49 27.77 -5.13
N LEU A 200 1.27 28.30 -6.07
CA LEU A 200 2.64 27.84 -6.35
C LEU A 200 3.57 27.96 -5.14
N ASP A 201 3.39 29.00 -4.32
CA ASP A 201 4.10 29.24 -3.07
C ASP A 201 3.91 28.08 -2.09
N LEU A 202 2.65 27.68 -1.87
CA LEU A 202 2.31 26.58 -0.97
C LEU A 202 2.73 25.23 -1.54
N ALA A 203 2.55 25.02 -2.84
CA ALA A 203 2.98 23.79 -3.52
C ALA A 203 4.49 23.56 -3.33
N ARG A 204 5.31 24.60 -3.56
CA ARG A 204 6.75 24.56 -3.35
C ARG A 204 7.12 24.16 -1.91
N THR A 205 6.47 24.73 -0.90
CA THR A 205 6.70 24.37 0.51
C THR A 205 6.41 22.89 0.77
N TRP A 206 5.32 22.35 0.23
CA TRP A 206 4.94 20.96 0.46
C TRP A 206 5.87 19.97 -0.25
N PHE A 207 6.31 20.25 -1.48
CA PHE A 207 7.27 19.38 -2.17
C PHE A 207 8.65 19.39 -1.51
N ARG A 208 9.12 20.55 -1.02
CA ARG A 208 10.36 20.61 -0.22
C ARG A 208 10.25 19.78 1.06
N ARG A 209 9.12 19.89 1.76
CA ARG A 209 8.84 19.06 2.93
C ARG A 209 8.77 17.56 2.62
N ALA A 210 8.39 17.16 1.41
CA ALA A 210 8.45 15.77 0.98
C ALA A 210 9.91 15.28 0.87
N LEU A 211 10.79 16.10 0.28
CA LEU A 211 12.23 15.80 0.13
C LEU A 211 13.01 15.77 1.43
N GLU A 212 12.54 16.44 2.47
CA GLU A 212 13.13 16.41 3.81
C GLU A 212 12.87 15.09 4.56
N LYS A 213 11.96 14.24 4.05
CA LYS A 213 11.57 13.01 4.73
C LYS A 213 12.49 11.86 4.34
N PRO A 214 13.00 11.09 5.32
CA PRO A 214 13.69 9.86 5.00
C PRO A 214 12.70 8.84 4.46
N LEU A 215 13.09 8.08 3.43
CA LEU A 215 12.34 6.93 2.97
C LEU A 215 12.21 5.92 4.13
N PRO A 216 10.99 5.56 4.57
CA PRO A 216 10.81 4.61 5.65
C PRO A 216 11.46 3.26 5.34
N GLY A 217 12.09 2.67 6.35
CA GLY A 217 12.65 1.32 6.26
C GLY A 217 11.55 0.25 6.08
N ARG A 218 11.97 -0.96 5.74
CA ARG A 218 11.08 -2.10 5.43
C ARG A 218 10.18 -2.57 6.58
N GLU A 219 10.42 -2.10 7.80
CA GLU A 219 9.61 -2.40 9.00
C GLU A 219 8.36 -1.52 9.11
N TYR A 220 8.26 -0.52 8.25
CA TYR A 220 7.16 0.43 8.28
C TYR A 220 5.87 -0.25 7.79
N PRO A 221 4.74 -0.12 8.52
CA PRO A 221 3.55 -0.95 8.30
C PRO A 221 2.74 -0.57 7.06
N TYR A 222 3.20 0.42 6.29
CA TYR A 222 2.50 0.99 5.16
C TYR A 222 3.16 0.58 3.85
N PHE A 223 2.36 0.53 2.78
CA PHE A 223 2.93 0.68 1.45
C PHE A 223 3.50 2.09 1.35
N VAL A 224 4.78 2.17 0.99
CA VAL A 224 5.51 3.41 0.79
C VAL A 224 5.78 3.54 -0.70
N ASP A 225 5.46 4.67 -1.30
CA ASP A 225 5.81 4.97 -2.69
C ASP A 225 7.16 5.71 -2.73
N PRO A 226 8.27 5.07 -3.14
CA PRO A 226 9.58 5.69 -3.13
C PRO A 226 9.66 6.94 -3.99
N SER A 227 8.82 7.06 -5.03
CA SER A 227 8.82 8.24 -5.90
C SER A 227 8.43 9.52 -5.14
N SER A 228 7.59 9.40 -4.10
CA SER A 228 7.14 10.53 -3.27
C SER A 228 8.25 11.12 -2.40
N TYR A 229 9.37 10.42 -2.25
CA TYR A 229 10.52 10.85 -1.46
C TYR A 229 11.62 11.49 -2.31
N ASP A 230 11.49 11.43 -3.63
CA ASP A 230 12.56 11.87 -4.53
C ASP A 230 12.04 12.36 -5.89
N ALA A 231 11.81 11.44 -6.82
CA ALA A 231 11.56 11.76 -8.22
C ALA A 231 10.37 12.70 -8.43
N LEU A 232 9.23 12.43 -7.78
CA LEU A 232 8.00 13.21 -7.92
C LEU A 232 8.16 14.66 -7.40
N PRO A 233 8.54 14.91 -6.14
CA PRO A 233 8.69 16.27 -5.65
C PRO A 233 9.77 17.07 -6.39
N ARG A 234 10.89 16.45 -6.83
CA ARG A 234 11.89 17.13 -7.67
C ARG A 234 11.32 17.57 -9.00
N GLN A 235 10.60 16.67 -9.68
CA GLN A 235 9.96 16.98 -10.97
C GLN A 235 8.98 18.17 -10.81
N ARG A 236 8.18 18.16 -9.75
CA ARG A 236 7.22 19.23 -9.47
C ARG A 236 7.90 20.56 -9.14
N LEU A 237 8.98 20.55 -8.37
CA LEU A 237 9.75 21.76 -8.07
C LEU A 237 10.36 22.38 -9.33
N GLY A 238 10.98 21.58 -10.20
CA GLY A 238 11.52 22.08 -11.48
C GLY A 238 10.43 22.70 -12.38
N TRP A 239 9.25 22.10 -12.41
CA TRP A 239 8.09 22.65 -13.13
C TRP A 239 7.63 24.00 -12.56
N ILE A 240 7.64 24.17 -11.23
CA ILE A 240 7.30 25.43 -10.56
C ILE A 240 8.34 26.50 -10.88
N GLU A 241 9.62 26.16 -10.84
CA GLU A 241 10.74 27.09 -11.10
C GLU A 241 10.71 27.63 -12.53
N ALA A 242 10.50 26.77 -13.52
CA ALA A 242 10.37 27.19 -14.92
C ALA A 242 9.24 28.24 -15.11
N ARG A 243 8.08 28.05 -14.47
CA ARG A 243 6.95 28.98 -14.55
C ARG A 243 7.16 30.32 -13.85
N VAL A 244 7.99 30.35 -12.81
CA VAL A 244 8.31 31.62 -12.12
C VAL A 244 9.30 32.45 -12.96
N HIS A 245 10.18 31.80 -13.72
CA HIS A 245 11.11 32.48 -14.62
C HIS A 245 10.44 33.05 -15.88
N ASP A 246 9.34 32.45 -16.35
CA ASP A 246 8.59 32.90 -17.53
C ASP A 246 7.52 33.97 -17.23
N ALA A 247 7.36 34.41 -15.96
CA ALA A 247 6.45 35.51 -15.63
C ALA A 247 7.10 36.84 -16.07
N PRO A 248 6.53 37.59 -17.04
CA PRO A 248 7.09 38.88 -17.42
C PRO A 248 7.11 39.80 -16.21
N PHE A 249 8.24 40.49 -16.00
CA PHE A 249 8.30 41.62 -15.09
C PHE A 249 7.30 42.68 -15.60
N GLU A 250 6.09 42.70 -15.06
CA GLU A 250 5.24 43.88 -15.14
C GLU A 250 5.90 44.96 -14.29
N VAL A 251 6.74 45.77 -14.95
CA VAL A 251 7.22 47.03 -14.41
C VAL A 251 6.01 47.98 -14.41
N SER A 252 5.62 48.38 -13.20
CA SER A 252 4.56 49.34 -12.89
C SER A 252 4.69 50.66 -13.64
#